data_AF-A0A1A8S286-F1
#
_entry.id   AF-A0A1A8S286-F1
#
_cell.length_a   1.000
_cell.length_b   1.000
_cell.length_c   1.000
_cell.angle_alpha   90.00
_cell.angle_beta   90.00
_cell.angle_gamma   90.00
#
_symmetry.space_group_name_H-M   'P 1'
#
loop_
_entity.id
_entity.type
_entity.pdbx_description
1 polymer ?
#
loop_
_entity_poly.entity_id
_entity_poly.type
_entity_poly.pdbx_seq_one_letter_code
_entity_poly.pdbx_strand_id
1 'polypeptide(L)'
;SQFISAEFADFLKSRGIQHLRSSVYYPRANGEVERFNRCVKDCLQTASIQGQPWKSFLRTYLMDYRATPHSTTGVSPSELLHGR
;
A
#
# COMPACT_ATOMS: atom_id res chain seq x y z
N SER A 1 -5.34 -2.50 -18.98
CA SER A 1 -5.10 -2.32 -17.54
C SER A 1 -4.05 -3.33 -17.10
N GLN A 2 -3.04 -2.92 -16.34
CA GLN A 2 -1.86 -3.76 -16.01
C GLN A 2 -2.24 -4.98 -15.16
N PHE A 3 -3.20 -4.86 -14.24
CA PHE A 3 -3.63 -5.95 -13.37
C PHE A 3 -4.55 -6.98 -14.04
N ILE A 4 -4.92 -6.81 -15.30
CA ILE A 4 -5.76 -7.76 -16.06
C ILE A 4 -5.07 -8.25 -17.33
N SER A 5 -3.78 -7.96 -17.50
CA SER A 5 -3.04 -8.41 -18.67
C SER A 5 -2.82 -9.92 -18.64
N ALA A 6 -2.61 -10.52 -19.80
CA ALA A 6 -2.33 -11.95 -19.91
C ALA A 6 -1.03 -12.31 -19.17
N GLU A 7 -0.01 -11.47 -19.31
CA GLU A 7 1.30 -11.65 -18.65
C GLU A 7 1.15 -11.67 -17.12
N PHE A 8 0.31 -10.79 -16.57
CA PHE A 8 0.05 -10.76 -15.13
C PHE A 8 -0.75 -12.00 -14.66
N ALA A 9 -1.74 -12.42 -15.45
CA ALA A 9 -2.52 -13.62 -15.15
C ALA A 9 -1.63 -14.89 -15.14
N ASP A 10 -0.75 -15.04 -16.12
CA ASP A 10 0.19 -16.16 -16.22
C ASP A 10 1.20 -16.13 -15.06
N PHE A 11 1.71 -14.95 -14.70
CA PHE A 11 2.57 -14.78 -13.54
C PHE A 11 1.88 -15.27 -12.25
N LEU A 12 0.66 -14.82 -11.98
CA LEU A 12 -0.07 -15.23 -10.78
C LEU A 12 -0.36 -16.73 -10.76
N LYS A 13 -0.77 -17.29 -11.92
CA LYS A 13 -1.02 -18.73 -12.07
C LYS A 13 0.25 -19.55 -11.79
N SER A 14 1.40 -19.12 -12.30
CA SER A 14 2.70 -19.79 -12.07
C SER A 14 3.13 -19.81 -10.60
N ARG A 15 2.60 -18.89 -9.78
CA ARG A 15 2.89 -18.74 -8.35
C ARG A 15 1.78 -19.29 -7.46
N GLY A 16 0.73 -19.87 -8.02
CA GLY A 16 -0.43 -20.34 -7.25
C GLY A 16 -1.20 -19.22 -6.54
N ILE A 17 -1.12 -17.99 -7.03
CA ILE A 17 -1.79 -16.83 -6.43
C ILE A 17 -3.18 -16.68 -7.03
N GLN A 18 -4.21 -16.64 -6.17
CA GLN A 18 -5.57 -16.38 -6.60
C GLN A 18 -5.81 -14.87 -6.77
N HIS A 19 -6.14 -14.45 -7.99
CA HIS A 19 -6.49 -13.06 -8.26
C HIS A 19 -7.97 -12.79 -7.98
N LEU A 20 -8.25 -12.09 -6.89
CA LEU A 20 -9.59 -11.59 -6.57
C LEU A 20 -9.73 -10.16 -7.07
N ARG A 21 -10.72 -9.92 -7.95
CA ARG A 21 -11.00 -8.59 -8.50
C ARG A 21 -12.19 -7.98 -7.75
N SER A 22 -12.07 -6.72 -7.36
CA SER A 22 -13.23 -5.98 -6.85
C SER A 22 -14.28 -5.84 -7.95
N SER A 23 -15.54 -6.10 -7.61
CA SER A 23 -16.65 -5.85 -8.53
C SER A 23 -16.90 -4.34 -8.63
N VAL A 24 -17.50 -3.91 -9.74
CA VAL A 24 -17.90 -2.51 -9.96
C VAL A 24 -18.79 -1.99 -8.82
N TYR A 25 -19.56 -2.88 -8.20
CA TYR A 25 -20.50 -2.55 -7.12
C TYR A 25 -19.89 -2.62 -5.70
N TYR A 26 -18.61 -2.99 -5.57
CA TYR A 26 -17.94 -3.09 -4.27
C TYR A 26 -16.61 -2.32 -4.22
N PRO A 27 -16.61 -1.00 -4.51
CA PRO A 27 -15.40 -0.18 -4.46
C PRO A 27 -14.80 -0.06 -3.05
N ARG A 28 -15.62 -0.27 -2.01
CA ARG A 28 -15.17 -0.24 -0.60
C ARG A 28 -14.03 -1.23 -0.32
N ALA A 29 -13.94 -2.35 -1.07
CA ALA A 29 -12.80 -3.27 -0.95
C ALA A 29 -11.45 -2.59 -1.20
N ASN A 30 -11.41 -1.52 -2.00
CA ASN A 30 -10.20 -0.76 -2.31
C ASN A 30 -10.01 0.47 -1.40
N GLY A 31 -10.97 0.77 -0.51
CA GLY A 31 -10.97 2.00 0.27
C GLY A 31 -9.74 2.18 1.18
N GLU A 32 -9.24 1.09 1.77
CA GLU A 32 -8.04 1.13 2.61
C GLU A 32 -6.79 1.46 1.79
N VAL A 33 -6.66 0.88 0.59
CA VAL A 33 -5.57 1.20 -0.34
C VAL A 33 -5.66 2.66 -0.79
N GLU A 34 -6.86 3.15 -1.10
CA GLU A 34 -7.08 4.55 -1.48
C GLU A 34 -6.73 5.53 -0.35
N ARG A 35 -7.08 5.20 0.90
CA ARG A 35 -6.70 5.97 2.07
C ARG A 35 -5.19 5.98 2.25
N PHE A 36 -4.52 4.83 2.16
CA PHE A 36 -3.07 4.76 2.24
C PHE A 36 -2.38 5.54 1.11
N ASN A 37 -2.91 5.51 -0.11
CA ASN A 37 -2.39 6.29 -1.23
C ASN A 37 -2.43 7.80 -0.97
N ARG A 38 -3.40 8.30 -0.18
CA ARG A 38 -3.41 9.71 0.25
C ARG A 38 -2.19 10.02 1.12
N CYS A 39 -1.92 9.19 2.12
CA CYS A 39 -0.76 9.32 2.99
C CYS A 39 0.57 9.31 2.20
N VAL A 40 0.69 8.43 1.20
CA VAL A 40 1.86 8.40 0.31
C VAL A 40 1.98 9.68 -0.51
N LYS A 41 0.88 10.21 -1.05
CA LYS A 41 0.89 11.50 -1.79
C LYS A 41 1.36 12.65 -0.90
N ASP A 42 0.85 12.74 0.33
CA ASP A 42 1.22 13.79 1.29
C ASP A 42 2.72 13.71 1.65
N CYS A 43 3.23 12.48 1.82
CA CYS A 43 4.66 12.21 2.01
C CYS A 43 5.50 12.72 0.82
N LEU A 44 5.08 12.43 -0.41
CA LEU A 44 5.79 12.88 -1.62
C LEU A 44 5.74 14.40 -1.80
N GLN A 45 4.61 15.03 -1.48
CA GLN A 45 4.48 16.50 -1.50
C GLN A 45 5.41 17.15 -0.47
N THR A 46 5.47 16.58 0.73
CA THR A 46 6.37 17.04 1.79
C THR A 46 7.84 16.94 1.37
N ALA A 47 8.24 15.81 0.78
CA ALA A 47 9.59 15.65 0.22
C ALA A 47 9.91 16.72 -0.83
N SER A 48 8.97 17.01 -1.71
CA SER A 48 9.11 18.05 -2.74
C SER A 48 9.28 19.45 -2.14
N ILE A 49 8.49 19.80 -1.12
CA ILE A 49 8.56 21.11 -0.44
C ILE A 49 9.90 21.26 0.30
N GLN A 50 10.38 20.19 0.93
CA GLN A 50 11.64 20.17 1.67
C GLN A 50 12.88 20.03 0.78
N GLY A 51 12.72 19.88 -0.54
CA GLY A 51 13.82 19.64 -1.48
C GLY A 51 14.55 18.31 -1.25
N GLN A 52 13.91 17.34 -0.60
CA GLN A 52 14.50 16.05 -0.26
C GLN A 52 14.31 15.05 -1.41
N PRO A 53 15.26 14.11 -1.62
CA PRO A 53 15.07 13.01 -2.57
C PRO A 53 13.85 12.16 -2.17
N TRP A 54 12.80 12.19 -3.00
CA TRP A 54 11.51 11.57 -2.64
C TRP A 54 11.62 10.07 -2.31
N LYS A 55 12.55 9.34 -2.97
CA LYS A 55 12.73 7.90 -2.74
C LYS A 55 13.23 7.59 -1.33
N SER A 56 14.24 8.32 -0.86
CA SER A 56 14.78 8.10 0.49
C SER A 56 13.77 8.54 1.54
N PHE A 57 13.12 9.67 1.33
CA PHE A 57 12.07 10.19 2.22
C PHE A 57 10.90 9.20 2.34
N LEU A 58 10.39 8.68 1.21
CA LEU A 58 9.35 7.67 1.19
C LEU A 58 9.78 6.39 1.91
N ARG A 59 11.03 5.95 1.73
CA ARG A 59 11.53 4.74 2.41
C ARG A 59 11.51 4.92 3.94
N THR A 60 11.96 6.07 4.43
CA THR A 60 11.90 6.41 5.86
C THR A 60 10.46 6.46 6.36
N TYR A 61 9.60 7.21 5.66
CA TYR A 61 8.18 7.31 5.99
C TYR A 61 7.49 5.94 6.09
N LEU A 62 7.77 5.02 5.15
CA LEU A 62 7.21 3.68 5.16
C LEU A 62 7.76 2.79 6.29
N MET A 63 8.97 3.04 6.79
CA MET A 63 9.47 2.37 7.98
C MET A 63 8.70 2.86 9.21
N ASP A 64 8.59 4.19 9.36
CA ASP A 64 7.89 4.82 10.49
C ASP A 64 6.41 4.41 10.52
N TYR A 65 5.73 4.45 9.37
CA TYR A 65 4.33 4.03 9.25
C TYR A 65 4.11 2.58 9.69
N ARG A 66 5.03 1.68 9.37
CA ARG A 66 4.93 0.25 9.75
C ARG A 66 5.23 0.00 11.22
N ALA A 67 6.04 0.85 11.85
CA ALA A 67 6.42 0.74 13.26
C ALA A 67 5.49 1.54 14.19
N THR A 68 4.70 2.47 13.67
CA THR A 68 3.80 3.31 14.47
C THR A 68 2.44 2.64 14.65
N PRO A 69 1.91 2.55 15.88
CA PRO A 69 0.55 2.08 16.12
C PRO A 69 -0.49 2.83 15.29
N HIS A 70 -1.34 2.10 14.57
CA HIS A 70 -2.38 2.71 13.75
C HIS A 70 -3.60 3.03 14.62
N SER A 71 -4.19 4.22 14.44
CA SER A 71 -5.27 4.74 15.29
C SER A 71 -6.50 3.84 15.37
N THR A 72 -6.81 3.11 14.29
CA THR A 72 -7.94 2.18 14.24
C THR A 72 -7.68 0.86 14.98
N THR A 73 -6.46 0.34 14.93
CA THR A 73 -6.13 -1.02 15.41
C THR A 73 -5.41 -1.03 16.75
N GLY A 74 -4.86 0.11 17.17
CA GLY A 74 -4.10 0.26 18.42
C GLY A 74 -2.71 -0.40 18.39
N VAL A 75 -2.38 -1.10 17.32
CA VAL A 75 -1.10 -1.78 17.07
C VAL A 75 -0.56 -1.38 15.70
N SER A 76 0.75 -1.54 15.51
CA SER A 76 1.42 -1.17 14.27
C SER A 76 1.10 -2.13 13.12
N PRO A 77 1.17 -1.66 11.86
CA PRO A 77 0.99 -2.54 10.70
C PRO A 77 1.98 -3.72 10.66
N SER A 78 3.21 -3.52 11.15
CA SER A 78 4.20 -4.60 11.22
C SER A 78 3.79 -5.68 12.22
N GLU A 79 3.28 -5.30 13.39
CA GLU A 79 2.80 -6.25 14.41
C GLU A 79 1.60 -7.04 13.89
N LEU A 80 0.65 -6.38 13.23
CA LEU A 80 -0.51 -7.06 12.63
C LEU A 80 -0.12 -8.08 11.56
N LEU A 81 0.90 -7.78 10.76
CA LEU A 81 1.34 -8.64 9.67
C LEU A 81 2.14 -9.85 10.18
N HIS A 82 3.00 -9.65 11.18
CA HIS A 82 3.94 -10.68 11.65
C HIS A 82 3.52 -11.35 12.97
N GLY A 83 2.46 -10.87 13.62
CA GLY A 83 1.95 -11.42 14.88
C GLY A 83 2.90 -11.25 16.07
N ARG A 84 3.81 -10.26 16.01
CA ARG A 84 4.82 -9.96 17.02
C ARG A 84 5.02 -8.47 17.14
#